data_AF-A0A2W6E827-F1
#
_entry.id   AF-A0A2W6E827-F1
#
_cell.length_a   1.000
_cell.length_b   1.000
_cell.length_c   1.000
_cell.angle_alpha   90.00
_cell.angle_beta   90.00
_cell.angle_gamma   90.00
#
_symmetry.space_group_name_H-M   'P 1'
#
loop_
_entity.id
_entity.type
_entity.pdbx_description
1 polymer ?
#
loop_
_entity_poly.entity_id
_entity_poly.type
_entity_poly.pdbx_seq_one_letter_code
_entity_poly.pdbx_strand_id
1 'polypeptide(L)'
;MEEAPAASGSGAAQPARRVGVELRVGLSTLLGRDRYPGEIAGWGPVTAEVARTLVTAQRAAQWRFALTDDTGQLLLAGITRRRPHNTAPASELPPCRGGIVELHLPVALLTDLAAHPDTCSEWTEVAADLAAQYTKYLRCGWSEPTDQDPSARFAGAVLRRHVQIRDRSCVYPGCRATARSADLDHTVDHTHGGPTTGANSGPLCRHDHQLKTVGRWRLHQPDPGHFTWTSPLGRIYRTAPPPIINDLAQPRPRPDDPHPWPFARSNNDMPILQRPPPQPDPQPPPAPPDPDQPPPF
;
A
#
# COMPACT_ATOMS: atom_id res chain seq x y z
N MET A 1 40.05 -51.86 -18.59
CA MET A 1 39.67 -51.16 -17.35
C MET A 1 40.54 -49.92 -17.30
N GLU A 2 40.01 -48.79 -17.74
CA GLU A 2 40.65 -47.50 -17.57
C GLU A 2 39.54 -46.51 -17.21
N GLU A 3 39.57 -46.03 -15.98
CA GLU A 3 38.55 -45.18 -15.36
C GLU A 3 38.52 -43.78 -16.02
N ALA A 4 37.31 -43.31 -16.32
CA ALA A 4 37.07 -41.90 -16.64
C ALA A 4 37.01 -41.08 -15.34
N PRO A 5 37.60 -39.87 -15.28
CA PRO A 5 37.48 -39.03 -14.11
C PRO A 5 36.09 -38.38 -14.05
N ALA A 6 35.45 -38.47 -12.89
CA ALA A 6 34.19 -37.81 -12.59
C ALA A 6 34.39 -36.28 -12.53
N ALA A 7 33.70 -35.55 -13.40
CA ALA A 7 33.58 -34.10 -13.31
C ALA A 7 32.62 -33.74 -12.17
N SER A 8 33.18 -33.36 -11.01
CA SER A 8 32.45 -32.74 -9.91
C SER A 8 32.12 -31.29 -10.24
N GLY A 9 31.05 -31.09 -11.01
CA GLY A 9 30.47 -29.76 -11.21
C GLY A 9 29.72 -29.31 -9.97
N SER A 10 30.38 -28.61 -9.04
CA SER A 10 29.67 -27.85 -8.00
C SER A 10 29.03 -26.62 -8.67
N GLY A 11 27.81 -26.78 -9.17
CA GLY A 11 26.99 -25.65 -9.57
C GLY A 11 26.62 -24.84 -8.32
N ALA A 12 27.42 -23.81 -8.01
CA ALA A 12 27.03 -22.82 -7.01
C ALA A 12 25.71 -22.19 -7.49
N ALA A 13 24.62 -22.45 -6.77
CA ALA A 13 23.34 -21.84 -7.05
C ALA A 13 23.50 -20.31 -7.01
N GLN A 14 23.21 -19.63 -8.13
CA GLN A 14 23.21 -18.17 -8.16
C GLN A 14 22.25 -17.66 -7.09
N PRO A 15 22.64 -16.67 -6.27
CA PRO A 15 21.77 -16.15 -5.23
C PRO A 15 20.49 -15.63 -5.87
N ALA A 16 19.34 -16.10 -5.37
CA ALA A 16 18.03 -15.74 -5.88
C ALA A 16 17.88 -14.21 -5.90
N ARG A 17 17.73 -13.65 -7.11
CA ARG A 17 17.66 -12.20 -7.34
C ARG A 17 16.34 -11.69 -6.79
N ARG A 18 16.36 -11.02 -5.63
CA ARG A 18 15.16 -10.46 -5.01
C ARG A 18 14.69 -9.20 -5.77
N VAL A 19 13.39 -9.12 -6.02
CA VAL A 19 12.72 -7.95 -6.60
C VAL A 19 12.14 -7.13 -5.45
N GLY A 20 12.35 -5.81 -5.49
CA GLY A 20 11.77 -4.90 -4.50
C GLY A 20 10.25 -4.80 -4.64
N VAL A 21 9.58 -4.62 -3.52
CA VAL A 21 8.14 -4.34 -3.42
C VAL A 21 7.88 -2.84 -3.31
N GLU A 22 6.64 -2.42 -3.46
CA GLU A 22 6.21 -1.09 -3.00
C GLU A 22 5.76 -1.21 -1.54
N LEU A 23 6.63 -0.79 -0.64
CA LEU A 23 6.34 -0.68 0.79
C LEU A 23 5.87 0.75 1.09
N ARG A 24 4.77 0.87 1.82
CA ARG A 24 4.24 2.12 2.38
C ARG A 24 4.26 2.02 3.89
N VAL A 25 4.84 3.00 4.58
CA VAL A 25 5.04 2.89 6.04
C VAL A 25 5.22 4.26 6.68
N GLY A 26 4.70 4.44 7.89
CA GLY A 26 4.90 5.64 8.69
C GLY A 26 6.34 5.81 9.14
N LEU A 27 6.89 7.03 9.09
CA LEU A 27 8.24 7.26 9.63
C LEU A 27 8.27 7.04 11.15
N SER A 28 7.19 7.33 11.86
CA SER A 28 7.08 7.07 13.30
C SER A 28 7.27 5.58 13.65
N THR A 29 6.73 4.69 12.83
CA THR A 29 6.95 3.24 12.93
C THR A 29 8.42 2.87 12.73
N LEU A 30 9.07 3.48 11.73
CA LEU A 30 10.48 3.23 11.43
C LEU A 30 11.43 3.79 12.52
N LEU A 31 11.06 4.91 13.13
CA LEU A 31 11.72 5.50 14.30
C LEU A 31 11.49 4.69 15.59
N GLY A 32 10.61 3.68 15.57
CA GLY A 32 10.26 2.90 16.76
C GLY A 32 9.36 3.62 17.76
N ARG A 33 8.76 4.76 17.38
CA ARG A 33 7.83 5.52 18.24
C ARG A 33 6.47 4.82 18.38
N ASP A 34 6.12 4.00 17.40
CA ASP A 34 4.91 3.19 17.41
C ASP A 34 5.14 1.80 16.76
N ARG A 35 4.07 1.01 16.73
CA ARG A 35 4.01 -0.29 16.05
C ARG A 35 2.90 -0.33 15.00
N TYR A 36 2.59 0.81 14.37
CA TYR A 36 1.65 0.82 13.25
C TYR A 36 2.17 -0.08 12.10
N PRO A 37 1.28 -0.77 11.38
CA PRO A 37 1.68 -1.64 10.29
C PRO A 37 2.18 -0.84 9.09
N GLY A 38 3.09 -1.43 8.34
CA GLY A 38 3.32 -1.03 6.96
C GLY A 38 2.30 -1.68 6.03
N GLU A 39 2.29 -1.30 4.76
CA GLU A 39 1.49 -1.92 3.71
C GLU A 39 2.41 -2.28 2.52
N ILE A 40 2.31 -3.51 2.03
CA ILE A 40 2.81 -3.88 0.72
C ILE A 40 1.69 -3.67 -0.28
N ALA A 41 1.86 -2.74 -1.21
CA ALA A 41 0.82 -2.38 -2.16
C ALA A 41 0.38 -3.60 -3.00
N GLY A 42 -0.93 -3.87 -3.00
CA GLY A 42 -1.54 -5.02 -3.68
C GLY A 42 -1.55 -6.32 -2.87
N TRP A 43 -0.84 -6.38 -1.75
CA TRP A 43 -0.83 -7.54 -0.84
C TRP A 43 -1.53 -7.24 0.49
N GLY A 44 -1.34 -6.05 1.05
CA GLY A 44 -1.97 -5.61 2.30
C GLY A 44 -0.98 -5.34 3.43
N PRO A 45 -1.45 -5.32 4.69
CA PRO A 45 -0.66 -4.89 5.83
C PRO A 45 0.45 -5.88 6.21
N VAL A 46 1.56 -5.36 6.69
CA VAL A 46 2.69 -6.09 7.29
C VAL A 46 3.04 -5.49 8.64
N THR A 47 3.62 -6.29 9.54
CA THR A 47 3.98 -5.80 10.88
C THR A 47 5.08 -4.73 10.82
N ALA A 48 5.19 -3.93 11.88
CA ALA A 48 6.24 -2.92 12.00
C ALA A 48 7.65 -3.52 11.85
N GLU A 49 7.88 -4.71 12.40
CA GLU A 49 9.15 -5.43 12.31
C GLU A 49 9.46 -5.83 10.86
N VAL A 50 8.48 -6.42 10.16
CA VAL A 50 8.62 -6.78 8.74
C VAL A 50 8.86 -5.53 7.90
N ALA A 51 8.15 -4.43 8.16
CA ALA A 51 8.35 -3.17 7.46
C ALA A 51 9.80 -2.64 7.65
N ARG A 52 10.33 -2.64 8.87
CA ARG A 52 11.74 -2.23 9.14
C ARG A 52 12.74 -3.11 8.39
N THR A 53 12.56 -4.44 8.40
CA THR A 53 13.40 -5.36 7.63
C THR A 53 13.36 -5.06 6.14
N LEU A 54 12.16 -4.81 5.59
CA LEU A 54 11.97 -4.51 4.17
C LEU A 54 12.57 -3.15 3.76
N VAL A 55 12.54 -2.14 4.64
CA VAL A 55 13.22 -0.85 4.37
C VAL A 55 14.73 -1.06 4.25
N THR A 56 15.33 -1.81 5.17
CA THR A 56 16.77 -2.10 5.16
C THR A 56 17.18 -2.90 3.92
N ALA A 57 16.39 -3.89 3.51
CA ALA A 57 16.65 -4.70 2.31
C ALA A 57 16.47 -3.92 0.99
N GLN A 58 15.76 -2.79 1.01
CA GLN A 58 15.38 -1.99 -0.17
C GLN A 58 16.01 -0.60 -0.20
N ARG A 59 17.23 -0.44 0.34
CA ARG A 59 17.98 0.84 0.28
C ARG A 59 18.17 1.37 -1.14
N ALA A 60 18.34 0.48 -2.12
CA ALA A 60 18.49 0.81 -3.54
C ALA A 60 17.16 1.10 -4.28
N ALA A 61 16.02 0.99 -3.60
CA ALA A 61 14.71 1.32 -4.17
C ALA A 61 14.58 2.83 -4.47
N GLN A 62 13.52 3.20 -5.20
CA GLN A 62 13.07 4.59 -5.23
C GLN A 62 12.44 4.93 -3.87
N TRP A 63 12.90 6.02 -3.24
CA TRP A 63 12.33 6.49 -1.99
C TRP A 63 11.49 7.71 -2.25
N ARG A 64 10.22 7.62 -1.91
CA ARG A 64 9.25 8.71 -2.02
C ARG A 64 8.66 8.99 -0.64
N PHE A 65 8.09 10.16 -0.46
CA PHE A 65 7.42 10.52 0.77
C PHE A 65 6.05 11.13 0.47
N ALA A 66 5.17 11.03 1.45
CA ALA A 66 3.85 11.64 1.49
C ALA A 66 3.71 12.37 2.83
N LEU A 67 3.75 13.70 2.79
CA LEU A 67 3.41 14.55 3.92
C LEU A 67 1.91 14.76 3.95
N THR A 68 1.36 14.64 5.14
CA THR A 68 -0.08 14.70 5.38
C THR A 68 -0.45 15.80 6.36
N ASP A 69 -1.68 16.28 6.24
CA ASP A 69 -2.31 17.06 7.30
C ASP A 69 -2.68 16.18 8.50
N ASP A 70 -3.38 16.76 9.48
CA ASP A 70 -3.88 16.08 10.66
C ASP A 70 -5.01 15.08 10.36
N THR A 71 -5.68 15.20 9.22
CA THR A 71 -6.71 14.26 8.75
C THR A 71 -6.13 13.09 7.94
N GLY A 72 -4.82 13.06 7.72
CA GLY A 72 -4.14 12.06 6.92
C GLY A 72 -4.24 12.29 5.41
N GLN A 73 -4.75 13.44 4.97
CA GLN A 73 -4.84 13.79 3.54
C GLN A 73 -3.51 14.32 3.02
N LEU A 74 -3.22 14.05 1.74
CA LEU A 74 -1.93 14.37 1.14
C LEU A 74 -1.76 15.89 0.94
N LEU A 75 -0.71 16.47 1.55
CA LEU A 75 -0.29 17.85 1.32
C LEU A 75 0.83 17.94 0.29
N LEU A 76 1.86 17.12 0.46
CA LEU A 76 3.06 17.16 -0.39
C LEU A 76 3.58 15.74 -0.62
N ALA A 77 3.88 15.45 -1.88
CA ALA A 77 4.58 14.22 -2.26
C ALA A 77 5.88 14.56 -2.98
N GLY A 78 6.92 13.77 -2.72
CA GLY A 78 8.23 13.99 -3.33
C GLY A 78 9.12 12.76 -3.33
N ILE A 79 10.37 12.95 -3.74
CA ILE A 79 11.43 11.95 -3.69
C ILE A 79 12.49 12.43 -2.71
N THR A 80 13.04 11.51 -1.93
CA THR A 80 14.27 11.75 -1.17
C THR A 80 15.40 10.85 -1.66
N ARG A 81 16.58 11.45 -1.81
CA ARG A 81 17.82 10.72 -2.09
C ARG A 81 18.56 10.34 -0.79
N ARG A 82 18.13 10.88 0.35
CA ARG A 82 18.69 10.56 1.66
C ARG A 82 18.23 9.18 2.12
N ARG A 83 19.03 8.53 2.95
CA ARG A 83 18.78 7.20 3.51
C ARG A 83 19.13 7.23 5.00
N PRO A 84 18.47 6.43 5.84
CA PRO A 84 18.86 6.34 7.24
C PRO A 84 20.30 5.85 7.35
N HIS A 85 21.09 6.43 8.24
CA HIS A 85 22.46 5.99 8.49
C HIS A 85 22.49 4.61 9.13
N ASN A 86 23.64 3.95 9.08
CA ASN A 86 23.82 2.53 9.34
C ASN A 86 23.29 2.07 10.72
N THR A 87 22.16 1.36 10.76
CA THR A 87 21.71 0.58 11.92
C THR A 87 21.99 -0.91 11.72
N ALA A 88 22.94 -1.43 12.51
CA ALA A 88 23.21 -2.86 12.67
C ALA A 88 23.63 -3.59 11.36
N PRO A 89 24.13 -4.85 11.42
CA PRO A 89 24.81 -5.43 10.26
C PRO A 89 23.81 -5.53 9.09
N ALA A 90 24.35 -5.38 7.87
CA ALA A 90 23.59 -5.53 6.63
C ALA A 90 22.59 -6.67 6.80
N SER A 91 21.30 -6.38 6.61
CA SER A 91 20.25 -7.39 6.57
C SER A 91 20.80 -8.67 5.95
N GLU A 92 20.65 -9.83 6.61
CA GLU A 92 21.07 -11.13 6.04
C GLU A 92 20.44 -11.38 4.66
N LEU A 93 19.35 -10.68 4.36
CA LEU A 93 18.72 -10.68 3.05
C LEU A 93 19.57 -9.89 2.03
N PRO A 94 19.89 -10.50 0.87
CA PRO A 94 20.53 -9.80 -0.24
C PRO A 94 19.75 -8.55 -0.66
N PRO A 95 20.43 -7.50 -1.14
CA PRO A 95 19.77 -6.28 -1.60
C PRO A 95 18.79 -6.57 -2.73
N CYS A 96 17.61 -5.96 -2.65
CA CYS A 96 16.61 -6.06 -3.70
C CYS A 96 16.95 -5.14 -4.88
N ARG A 97 16.65 -5.58 -6.11
CA ARG A 97 16.65 -4.69 -7.28
C ARG A 97 15.29 -4.03 -7.44
N GLY A 98 15.28 -2.70 -7.53
CA GLY A 98 14.05 -1.92 -7.72
C GLY A 98 13.22 -1.84 -6.45
N GLY A 99 11.91 -1.66 -6.61
CA GLY A 99 10.97 -1.41 -5.51
C GLY A 99 10.78 0.07 -5.21
N ILE A 100 9.85 0.34 -4.30
CA ILE A 100 9.54 1.68 -3.81
C ILE A 100 9.41 1.61 -2.29
N VAL A 101 10.06 2.54 -1.60
CA VAL A 101 9.78 2.83 -0.19
C VAL A 101 9.05 4.16 -0.16
N GLU A 102 7.79 4.15 0.25
CA GLU A 102 7.00 5.35 0.49
C GLU A 102 6.89 5.61 1.99
N LEU A 103 7.48 6.72 2.42
CA LEU A 103 7.42 7.19 3.79
C LEU A 103 6.17 8.04 4.00
N HIS A 104 5.36 7.70 4.99
CA HIS A 104 4.19 8.49 5.40
C HIS A 104 4.52 9.29 6.64
N LEU A 105 4.18 10.57 6.65
CA LEU A 105 4.42 11.46 7.77
C LEU A 105 3.35 12.53 7.90
N PRO A 106 2.77 12.73 9.08
CA PRO A 106 2.09 13.97 9.41
C PRO A 106 3.08 15.13 9.42
N VAL A 107 2.68 16.31 8.94
CA VAL A 107 3.51 17.52 9.04
C VAL A 107 3.89 17.84 10.49
N ALA A 108 2.97 17.60 11.44
CA ALA A 108 3.26 17.80 12.86
C ALA A 108 4.47 16.98 13.34
N LEU A 109 4.58 15.71 12.90
CA LEU A 109 5.74 14.87 13.20
C LEU A 109 7.01 15.40 12.52
N LEU A 110 6.93 15.84 11.26
CA LEU A 110 8.08 16.39 10.56
C LEU A 110 8.62 17.64 11.26
N THR A 111 7.74 18.53 11.72
CA THR A 111 8.12 19.74 12.46
C THR A 111 8.77 19.39 13.81
N ASP A 112 8.23 18.41 14.55
CA ASP A 112 8.85 17.92 15.79
C ASP A 112 10.26 17.36 15.54
N LEU A 113 10.42 16.51 14.52
CA LEU A 113 11.71 15.93 14.16
C LEU A 113 12.72 16.99 13.72
N ALA A 114 12.28 18.04 13.02
CA ALA A 114 13.13 19.15 12.61
C ALA A 114 13.55 20.04 13.79
N ALA A 115 12.68 20.19 14.81
CA ALA A 115 12.99 20.93 16.03
C ALA A 115 13.91 20.14 16.98
N HIS A 116 13.84 18.80 16.95
CA HIS A 116 14.60 17.92 17.83
C HIS A 116 15.39 16.85 17.03
N PRO A 117 16.45 17.24 16.28
CA PRO A 117 17.21 16.31 15.44
C PRO A 117 17.78 15.10 16.18
N ASP A 118 18.12 15.24 17.47
CA ASP A 118 18.67 14.18 18.31
C ASP A 118 17.69 12.99 18.46
N THR A 119 16.39 13.22 18.28
CA THR A 119 15.35 12.19 18.36
C THR A 119 15.19 11.38 17.07
N CYS A 120 15.86 11.79 15.98
CA CYS A 120 15.79 11.12 14.69
C CYS A 120 16.75 9.93 14.57
N SER A 121 17.79 9.87 15.43
CA SER A 121 18.83 8.83 15.38
C SER A 121 19.38 8.64 13.94
N GLU A 122 19.26 7.45 13.38
CA GLU A 122 19.67 7.13 12.01
C GLU A 122 18.92 7.93 10.92
N TRP A 123 17.74 8.49 11.21
CA TRP A 123 16.86 9.13 10.24
C TRP A 123 17.12 10.64 10.05
N THR A 124 18.12 11.21 10.74
CA THR A 124 18.37 12.66 10.75
C THR A 124 18.50 13.27 9.35
N GLU A 125 19.27 12.67 8.45
CA GLU A 125 19.41 13.19 7.07
C GLU A 125 18.10 13.12 6.29
N VAL A 126 17.29 12.08 6.49
CA VAL A 126 16.00 11.93 5.81
C VAL A 126 15.02 12.98 6.33
N ALA A 127 14.90 13.14 7.64
CA ALA A 127 14.03 14.13 8.26
C ALA A 127 14.40 15.56 7.83
N ALA A 128 15.70 15.89 7.82
CA ALA A 128 16.20 17.20 7.40
C ALA A 128 15.89 17.50 5.92
N ASP A 129 16.07 16.52 5.03
CA ASP A 129 15.74 16.68 3.60
C ASP A 129 14.23 16.89 3.38
N LEU A 130 13.39 16.10 4.04
CA LEU A 130 11.93 16.26 3.97
C LEU A 130 11.48 17.63 4.52
N ALA A 131 12.05 18.09 5.63
CA ALA A 131 11.78 19.40 6.21
C ALA A 131 12.18 20.53 5.27
N ALA A 132 13.34 20.42 4.61
CA ALA A 132 13.78 21.39 3.61
C ALA A 132 12.84 21.42 2.39
N GLN A 133 12.39 20.27 1.91
CA GLN A 133 11.41 20.17 0.81
C GLN A 133 10.06 20.78 1.22
N TYR A 134 9.59 20.52 2.43
CA TYR A 134 8.37 21.13 2.98
C TYR A 134 8.49 22.65 3.13
N THR A 135 9.64 23.14 3.59
CA THR A 135 9.89 24.59 3.71
C THR A 135 9.88 25.27 2.35
N LYS A 136 10.47 24.62 1.32
CA LYS A 136 10.41 25.10 -0.06
C LYS A 136 8.96 25.18 -0.54
N TYR A 137 8.17 24.15 -0.26
CA TYR A 137 6.75 24.12 -0.59
C TYR A 137 5.97 25.27 0.06
N LEU A 138 6.18 25.55 1.35
CA LEU A 138 5.53 26.67 2.03
C LEU A 138 5.89 28.04 1.39
N ARG A 139 7.15 28.25 1.02
CA ARG A 139 7.59 29.50 0.37
C ARG A 139 7.01 29.71 -1.01
N CYS A 140 6.78 28.62 -1.76
CA CYS A 140 6.18 28.68 -3.10
C CYS A 140 4.65 28.83 -3.06
N GLY A 141 4.04 28.85 -1.86
CA GLY A 141 2.64 29.20 -1.62
C GLY A 141 1.65 28.35 -2.41
N TRP A 142 1.43 27.10 -1.99
CA TRP A 142 0.39 26.16 -2.51
C TRP A 142 0.00 26.33 -3.99
N SER A 143 0.98 26.58 -4.87
CA SER A 143 0.93 26.02 -6.19
C SER A 143 1.23 24.55 -5.93
N GLU A 144 0.22 23.72 -6.12
CA GLU A 144 0.34 22.27 -6.15
C GLU A 144 1.73 21.90 -6.74
N PRO A 145 2.51 20.93 -6.18
CA PRO A 145 3.92 20.67 -6.58
C PRO A 145 4.14 20.23 -8.04
N THR A 146 3.22 20.57 -8.93
CA THR A 146 2.77 19.90 -10.13
C THR A 146 2.60 20.85 -11.33
N ASP A 147 2.87 22.15 -11.20
CA ASP A 147 2.96 23.10 -12.34
C ASP A 147 4.26 22.89 -13.16
N GLN A 148 4.44 21.64 -13.60
CA GLN A 148 5.27 21.34 -14.76
C GLN A 148 4.37 21.54 -15.98
N ASP A 149 4.51 22.71 -16.61
CA ASP A 149 3.85 23.09 -17.86
C ASP A 149 2.36 22.67 -17.96
N PRO A 150 1.43 23.47 -17.41
CA PRO A 150 -0.01 23.21 -17.53
C PRO A 150 -0.52 23.09 -18.98
N SER A 151 0.24 23.59 -19.96
CA SER A 151 -0.10 23.50 -21.39
C SER A 151 0.28 22.15 -22.01
N ALA A 152 1.16 21.38 -21.37
CA ALA A 152 1.59 20.08 -21.86
C ALA A 152 0.41 19.11 -21.95
N ARG A 153 0.37 18.27 -23.00
CA ARG A 153 -0.68 17.25 -23.15
C ARG A 153 -0.59 16.12 -22.11
N PHE A 154 0.61 15.80 -21.65
CA PHE A 154 0.85 14.68 -20.74
C PHE A 154 1.53 15.17 -19.47
N ALA A 155 1.10 14.64 -18.33
CA ALA A 155 1.70 14.97 -17.05
C ALA A 155 3.15 14.47 -16.93
N GLY A 156 4.01 15.36 -16.44
CA GLY A 156 5.36 15.01 -16.04
C GLY A 156 5.40 14.06 -14.84
N ALA A 157 6.60 13.52 -14.56
CA ALA A 157 6.80 12.53 -13.51
C ALA A 157 6.43 13.00 -12.09
N VAL A 158 6.48 14.32 -11.83
CA VAL A 158 6.14 14.89 -10.53
C VAL A 158 4.62 14.88 -10.32
N LEU A 159 3.85 15.46 -11.25
CA LEU A 159 2.39 15.44 -11.21
C LEU A 159 1.83 14.02 -11.22
N ARG A 160 2.35 13.15 -12.10
CA ARG A 160 1.95 11.73 -12.12
C ARG A 160 2.17 11.06 -10.77
N ARG A 161 3.31 11.30 -10.11
CA ARG A 161 3.58 10.75 -8.77
C ARG A 161 2.64 11.31 -7.71
N HIS A 162 2.43 12.62 -7.69
CA HIS A 162 1.55 13.27 -6.72
C HIS A 162 0.14 12.69 -6.79
N VAL A 163 -0.44 12.64 -7.99
CA VAL A 163 -1.79 12.09 -8.19
C VAL A 163 -1.86 10.59 -7.88
N GLN A 164 -0.83 9.81 -8.24
CA GLN A 164 -0.79 8.38 -7.88
C GLN A 164 -0.74 8.12 -6.37
N ILE A 165 -0.09 9.00 -5.62
CA ILE A 165 -0.02 8.91 -4.17
C ILE A 165 -1.35 9.37 -3.55
N ARG A 166 -1.91 10.48 -4.05
CA ARG A 166 -3.20 11.03 -3.60
C ARG A 166 -4.34 10.02 -3.77
N ASP A 167 -4.52 9.50 -4.99
CA ASP A 167 -5.76 8.80 -5.35
C ASP A 167 -5.67 7.27 -5.18
N ARG A 168 -4.45 6.69 -5.16
CA ARG A 168 -4.11 5.25 -4.98
C ARG A 168 -4.66 4.26 -6.00
N SER A 169 -5.92 4.41 -6.41
CA SER A 169 -6.64 3.58 -7.38
C SER A 169 -7.38 4.46 -8.38
N CYS A 170 -7.91 3.83 -9.42
CA CYS A 170 -8.84 4.46 -10.35
C CYS A 170 -9.95 5.21 -9.60
N VAL A 171 -10.27 6.43 -10.04
CA VAL A 171 -11.24 7.31 -9.36
C VAL A 171 -12.69 7.04 -9.73
N TYR A 172 -12.94 6.10 -10.64
CA TYR A 172 -14.29 5.62 -10.94
C TYR A 172 -14.90 4.91 -9.72
N PRO A 173 -16.20 5.10 -9.41
CA PRO A 173 -16.83 4.54 -8.22
C PRO A 173 -16.65 3.01 -8.10
N GLY A 174 -15.95 2.58 -7.04
CA GLY A 174 -15.73 1.16 -6.72
C GLY A 174 -14.64 0.46 -7.53
N CYS A 175 -13.97 1.14 -8.46
CA CYS A 175 -12.87 0.53 -9.20
C CYS A 175 -11.62 0.37 -8.31
N ARG A 176 -10.99 -0.80 -8.38
CA ARG A 176 -9.79 -1.14 -7.59
C ARG A 176 -8.50 -1.20 -8.42
N ALA A 177 -8.56 -0.82 -9.70
CA ALA A 177 -7.38 -0.77 -10.56
C ALA A 177 -6.36 0.22 -9.99
N THR A 178 -5.09 -0.17 -9.93
CA THR A 178 -4.06 0.67 -9.28
C THR A 178 -3.81 1.96 -10.06
N ALA A 179 -3.59 3.08 -9.36
CA ALA A 179 -3.26 4.35 -10.01
C ALA A 179 -1.92 4.28 -10.79
N ARG A 180 -1.04 3.34 -10.44
CA ARG A 180 0.24 3.12 -11.13
C ARG A 180 0.04 2.62 -12.56
N SER A 181 -0.88 1.67 -12.75
CA SER A 181 -1.23 1.09 -14.04
C SER A 181 -2.31 1.87 -14.80
N ALA A 182 -2.92 2.85 -14.16
CA ALA A 182 -3.93 3.72 -14.76
C ALA A 182 -3.31 4.82 -15.63
N ASP A 183 -4.10 5.29 -16.60
CA ASP A 183 -3.83 6.55 -17.27
C ASP A 183 -4.04 7.69 -16.27
N LEU A 184 -3.29 8.77 -16.44
CA LEU A 184 -3.65 10.01 -15.77
C LEU A 184 -4.54 10.77 -16.73
N ASP A 185 -5.85 10.73 -16.47
CA ASP A 185 -6.86 11.32 -17.34
C ASP A 185 -7.25 12.71 -16.83
N HIS A 186 -7.47 13.63 -17.76
CA HIS A 186 -7.91 14.97 -17.41
C HIS A 186 -9.40 14.97 -17.05
N THR A 187 -9.87 15.80 -16.13
CA THR A 187 -11.33 15.94 -15.91
C THR A 187 -11.98 16.70 -17.06
N VAL A 188 -11.45 17.88 -17.37
CA VAL A 188 -11.69 18.63 -18.60
C VAL A 188 -10.61 18.22 -19.59
N ASP A 189 -10.99 17.64 -20.72
CA ASP A 189 -10.03 17.12 -21.69
C ASP A 189 -9.05 18.19 -22.17
N HIS A 190 -7.79 17.82 -22.33
CA HIS A 190 -6.74 18.71 -22.84
C HIS A 190 -7.09 19.30 -24.22
N THR A 191 -7.73 18.51 -25.10
CA THR A 191 -8.20 18.97 -26.42
C THR A 191 -9.29 20.05 -26.34
N HIS A 192 -9.95 20.18 -25.20
CA HIS A 192 -10.94 21.22 -24.91
C HIS A 192 -10.37 22.35 -24.03
N GLY A 193 -9.04 22.44 -23.93
CA GLY A 193 -8.35 23.49 -23.18
C GLY A 193 -8.17 23.19 -21.69
N GLY A 194 -8.43 21.96 -21.24
CA GLY A 194 -8.19 21.57 -19.86
C GLY A 194 -6.69 21.55 -19.52
N PRO A 195 -6.26 22.19 -18.42
CA PRO A 195 -4.85 22.26 -18.05
C PRO A 195 -4.38 20.92 -17.45
N THR A 196 -3.10 20.61 -17.61
CA THR A 196 -2.47 19.43 -16.99
C THR A 196 -2.03 19.74 -15.57
N THR A 197 -2.99 19.66 -14.63
CA THR A 197 -2.78 19.91 -13.20
C THR A 197 -3.42 18.80 -12.38
N GLY A 198 -3.07 18.67 -11.09
CA GLY A 198 -3.68 17.70 -10.17
C GLY A 198 -5.14 18.03 -9.86
N ALA A 199 -5.52 19.30 -9.94
CA ALA A 199 -6.89 19.79 -9.85
C ALA A 199 -7.78 19.41 -11.06
N ASN A 200 -7.16 19.08 -12.19
CA ASN A 200 -7.84 18.65 -13.41
C ASN A 200 -7.42 17.24 -13.84
N SER A 201 -6.82 16.43 -12.97
CA SER A 201 -6.33 15.09 -13.31
C SER A 201 -6.64 14.06 -12.23
N GLY A 202 -6.97 12.84 -12.66
CA GLY A 202 -7.15 11.67 -11.81
C GLY A 202 -6.75 10.38 -12.53
N PRO A 203 -6.38 9.32 -11.80
CA PRO A 203 -6.10 8.03 -12.42
C PRO A 203 -7.39 7.40 -12.93
N LEU A 204 -7.41 7.00 -14.21
CA LEU A 204 -8.46 6.18 -14.80
C LEU A 204 -7.87 4.95 -15.47
N CYS A 205 -8.41 3.78 -15.15
CA CYS A 205 -8.05 2.58 -15.89
C CYS A 205 -8.62 2.67 -17.32
N ARG A 206 -8.06 1.92 -18.26
CA ARG A 206 -8.49 1.96 -19.67
C ARG A 206 -10.01 1.75 -19.84
N HIS A 207 -10.60 0.85 -19.05
CA HIS A 207 -12.05 0.60 -19.07
C HIS A 207 -12.85 1.84 -18.64
N ASP A 208 -12.54 2.41 -17.48
CA ASP A 208 -13.30 3.53 -16.92
C ASP A 208 -13.04 4.84 -17.67
N HIS A 209 -11.84 5.01 -18.24
CA HIS A 209 -11.54 6.10 -19.17
C HIS A 209 -12.50 6.04 -20.36
N GLN A 210 -12.71 4.87 -20.97
CA GLN A 210 -13.68 4.73 -22.07
C GLN A 210 -15.12 5.04 -21.66
N LEU A 211 -15.51 4.74 -20.41
CA LEU A 211 -16.84 5.11 -19.91
C LEU A 211 -17.05 6.62 -19.92
N LYS A 212 -16.02 7.41 -19.58
CA LYS A 212 -16.03 8.87 -19.69
C LYS A 212 -16.04 9.32 -21.15
N THR A 213 -15.12 8.80 -21.98
CA THR A 213 -14.93 9.29 -23.36
C THR A 213 -16.11 8.98 -24.27
N VAL A 214 -16.63 7.76 -24.24
CA VAL A 214 -17.68 7.29 -25.18
C VAL A 214 -18.92 6.75 -24.47
N GLY A 215 -18.81 6.37 -23.19
CA GLY A 215 -19.90 5.78 -22.41
C GLY A 215 -20.92 6.77 -21.85
N ARG A 216 -20.84 8.07 -22.21
CA ARG A 216 -21.72 9.17 -21.75
C ARG A 216 -21.69 9.44 -20.24
N TRP A 217 -20.72 8.88 -19.52
CA TRP A 217 -20.46 9.28 -18.15
C TRP A 217 -19.85 10.67 -18.14
N ARG A 218 -20.27 11.51 -17.20
CA ARG A 218 -19.70 12.84 -17.01
C ARG A 218 -18.90 12.87 -15.73
N LEU A 219 -17.74 13.51 -15.79
CA LEU A 219 -16.85 13.70 -14.67
C LEU A 219 -16.74 15.19 -14.35
N HIS A 220 -16.86 15.53 -13.07
CA HIS A 220 -16.57 16.85 -12.54
C HIS A 220 -15.65 16.70 -11.33
N GLN A 221 -14.70 17.61 -11.16
CA GLN A 221 -13.71 17.58 -10.10
C GLN A 221 -13.79 18.90 -9.33
N PRO A 222 -14.68 19.01 -8.31
CA PRO A 222 -14.86 20.27 -7.57
C PRO A 222 -13.59 20.71 -6.85
N ASP A 223 -12.85 19.76 -6.29
CA ASP A 223 -11.60 19.99 -5.57
C ASP A 223 -10.56 18.96 -6.03
N PRO A 224 -9.25 19.25 -5.93
CA PRO A 224 -8.21 18.29 -6.28
C PRO A 224 -8.42 16.95 -5.57
N GLY A 225 -8.48 15.86 -6.35
CA GLY A 225 -8.76 14.50 -5.85
C GLY A 225 -10.22 14.16 -5.54
N HIS A 226 -11.13 15.14 -5.46
CA HIS A 226 -12.55 14.88 -5.24
C HIS A 226 -13.28 14.83 -6.57
N PHE A 227 -13.96 13.73 -6.86
CA PHE A 227 -14.61 13.52 -8.14
C PHE A 227 -16.11 13.28 -7.97
N THR A 228 -16.88 13.85 -8.89
CA THR A 228 -18.32 13.64 -9.04
C THR A 228 -18.59 13.02 -10.40
N TRP A 229 -19.01 11.76 -10.39
CA TRP A 229 -19.39 10.99 -11.57
C TRP A 229 -20.90 11.02 -11.76
N THR A 230 -21.36 11.39 -12.94
CA THR A 230 -22.76 11.31 -13.32
C THR A 230 -22.94 10.23 -14.37
N SER A 231 -23.76 9.22 -14.06
CA SER A 231 -24.06 8.14 -14.99
C SER A 231 -24.98 8.62 -16.13
N PRO A 232 -25.10 7.84 -17.22
CA PRO A 232 -26.03 8.15 -18.30
C PRO A 232 -27.51 8.25 -17.86
N LEU A 233 -27.86 7.61 -16.75
CA LEU A 233 -29.19 7.66 -16.13
C LEU A 233 -29.35 8.80 -15.11
N GLY A 234 -28.35 9.68 -14.99
CA GLY A 234 -28.38 10.83 -14.08
C GLY A 234 -28.06 10.50 -12.62
N ARG A 235 -27.58 9.29 -12.30
CA ARG A 235 -27.15 8.96 -10.93
C ARG A 235 -25.79 9.60 -10.63
N ILE A 236 -25.65 10.15 -9.43
CA ILE A 236 -24.45 10.85 -9.00
C ILE A 236 -23.69 9.97 -8.01
N TYR A 237 -22.40 9.81 -8.24
CA TYR A 237 -21.47 9.12 -7.36
C TYR A 237 -20.31 10.06 -7.01
N ARG A 238 -19.87 10.00 -5.76
CA ARG A 238 -18.73 10.80 -5.28
C ARG A 238 -17.60 9.87 -4.90
N THR A 239 -16.40 10.20 -5.31
CA THR A 239 -15.16 9.54 -4.88
C THR A 239 -14.19 10.59 -4.37
N ALA A 240 -13.41 10.22 -3.37
CA ALA A 240 -12.45 11.06 -2.68
C ALA A 240 -11.18 10.25 -2.42
N PRO A 241 -10.02 10.89 -2.29
CA PRO A 241 -8.79 10.18 -1.99
C PRO A 241 -8.89 9.51 -0.61
N PRO A 242 -8.45 8.25 -0.47
CA PRO A 242 -8.32 7.65 0.85
C PRO A 242 -7.23 8.40 1.64
N PRO A 243 -7.34 8.46 2.98
CA PRO A 243 -6.24 9.01 3.77
C PRO A 243 -4.96 8.18 3.51
N ILE A 244 -3.84 8.88 3.44
CA ILE A 244 -2.52 8.27 3.20
C ILE A 244 -2.12 7.42 4.41
N ILE A 245 -2.34 7.96 5.61
CA ILE A 245 -2.16 7.29 6.88
C ILE A 245 -3.54 6.86 7.36
N ASN A 246 -3.79 5.56 7.40
CA ASN A 246 -5.03 5.04 7.99
C ASN A 246 -4.89 5.04 9.51
N ASP A 247 -5.81 5.72 10.19
CA ASP A 247 -6.01 5.48 11.61
C ASP A 247 -6.43 4.02 11.80
N LEU A 248 -5.65 3.27 12.57
CA LEU A 248 -6.11 1.96 12.99
C LEU A 248 -7.30 2.14 13.91
N ALA A 249 -8.32 1.31 13.71
CA ALA A 249 -9.35 1.16 14.71
C ALA A 249 -8.69 0.87 16.05
N GLN A 250 -9.12 1.57 17.10
CA GLN A 250 -8.67 1.25 18.44
C GLN A 250 -8.92 -0.24 18.69
N PRO A 251 -7.94 -0.98 19.24
CA PRO A 251 -8.15 -2.37 19.55
C PRO A 251 -9.40 -2.44 20.41
N ARG A 252 -10.39 -3.25 19.97
CA ARG A 252 -11.55 -3.49 20.81
C ARG A 252 -11.00 -4.03 22.13
N PRO A 253 -11.24 -3.35 23.27
CA PRO A 253 -10.83 -3.90 24.54
C PRO A 253 -11.43 -5.31 24.59
N ARG A 254 -10.58 -6.32 24.79
CA ARG A 254 -11.12 -7.61 25.21
C ARG A 254 -11.96 -7.26 26.45
N PRO A 255 -13.24 -7.66 26.52
CA PRO A 255 -13.91 -7.66 27.80
C PRO A 255 -12.96 -8.31 28.80
N ASP A 256 -12.89 -7.79 30.03
CA ASP A 256 -12.28 -8.50 31.16
C ASP A 256 -13.14 -9.75 31.41
N ASP A 257 -13.13 -10.68 30.47
CA ASP A 257 -13.71 -11.98 30.61
C ASP A 257 -12.69 -12.78 31.41
N PRO A 258 -12.97 -13.12 32.68
CA PRO A 258 -12.21 -14.13 33.39
C PRO A 258 -12.40 -15.52 32.77
N HIS A 259 -13.16 -15.62 31.67
CA HIS A 259 -13.32 -16.83 30.90
C HIS A 259 -12.03 -17.08 30.10
N PRO A 260 -11.20 -18.08 30.48
CA PRO A 260 -10.35 -18.70 29.49
C PRO A 260 -11.29 -19.10 28.35
N TRP A 261 -10.93 -18.76 27.12
CA TRP A 261 -11.54 -19.26 25.89
C TRP A 261 -12.19 -20.63 26.14
N PRO A 262 -13.46 -20.88 25.76
CA PRO A 262 -14.17 -22.10 26.14
C PRO A 262 -13.54 -23.38 25.56
N PHE A 263 -12.44 -23.25 24.82
CA PHE A 263 -11.52 -24.33 24.50
C PHE A 263 -10.56 -24.58 25.67
N ALA A 264 -11.09 -25.12 26.76
CA ALA A 264 -10.30 -26.03 27.56
C ALA A 264 -9.75 -27.12 26.63
N ARG A 265 -8.44 -27.05 26.33
CA ARG A 265 -7.59 -28.10 25.72
C ARG A 265 -8.36 -29.12 24.87
N SER A 266 -8.82 -28.71 23.69
CA SER A 266 -9.14 -29.67 22.62
C SER A 266 -7.98 -29.68 21.63
N ASN A 267 -7.84 -30.74 20.83
CA ASN A 267 -6.78 -30.96 19.82
C ASN A 267 -6.60 -29.83 18.79
N ASN A 268 -7.39 -28.76 18.88
CA ASN A 268 -7.32 -27.58 18.05
C ASN A 268 -6.11 -26.67 18.32
N ASP A 269 -5.40 -26.83 19.45
CA ASP A 269 -4.19 -26.05 19.78
C ASP A 269 -2.90 -26.60 19.14
N MET A 270 -2.96 -27.74 18.44
CA MET A 270 -1.83 -28.24 17.66
C MET A 270 -1.72 -27.46 16.33
N PRO A 271 -0.50 -27.14 15.86
CA PRO A 271 -0.28 -26.66 14.50
C PRO A 271 -1.02 -27.56 13.51
N ILE A 272 -1.60 -26.99 12.45
CA ILE A 272 -2.44 -27.74 11.48
C ILE A 272 -1.78 -29.04 10.98
N LEU A 273 -0.45 -29.05 10.87
CA LEU A 273 0.35 -30.20 10.42
C LEU A 273 0.49 -31.33 11.46
N GLN A 274 0.17 -31.06 12.72
CA GLN A 274 0.27 -31.98 13.85
C GLN A 274 -1.10 -32.38 14.39
N ARG A 275 -2.20 -31.91 13.78
CA ARG A 275 -3.53 -32.37 14.14
C ARG A 275 -3.75 -33.80 13.64
N PRO A 276 -4.27 -34.71 14.47
CA PRO A 276 -4.72 -36.01 13.98
C PRO A 276 -5.85 -35.81 12.97
N PRO A 277 -5.96 -36.68 11.95
CA PRO A 277 -7.04 -36.61 10.97
C PRO A 277 -8.40 -36.69 11.68
N PRO A 278 -9.42 -35.96 11.19
CA PRO A 278 -10.76 -36.03 11.77
C PRO A 278 -11.24 -37.49 11.73
N GLN A 279 -11.86 -37.94 12.83
CA GLN A 279 -12.48 -39.25 12.82
C GLN A 279 -13.64 -39.24 11.82
N PRO A 280 -13.85 -40.34 11.07
CA PRO A 280 -15.01 -40.44 10.19
C PRO A 280 -16.29 -40.26 11.01
N ASP A 281 -17.28 -39.58 10.42
CA ASP A 281 -18.56 -39.36 11.07
C ASP A 281 -19.14 -40.71 11.55
N PRO A 282 -19.80 -40.75 12.73
CA PRO A 282 -20.48 -41.95 13.18
C PRO A 282 -21.42 -42.44 12.08
N GLN A 283 -21.37 -43.73 11.75
CA GLN A 283 -22.33 -44.26 10.79
C GLN A 283 -23.76 -43.97 11.29
N PRO A 284 -24.64 -43.47 10.43
CA PRO A 284 -26.03 -43.28 10.81
C PRO A 284 -26.61 -44.61 11.30
N PRO A 285 -27.48 -44.59 12.31
CA PRO A 285 -28.11 -45.81 12.80
C PRO A 285 -28.80 -46.54 11.65
N PRO A 286 -28.81 -47.89 11.65
CA PRO A 286 -29.49 -48.66 10.61
C PRO A 286 -30.95 -48.20 10.51
N ALA A 287 -31.42 -48.07 9.28
CA ALA A 287 -32.81 -47.70 9.02
C ALA A 287 -33.75 -48.71 9.73
N PRO A 288 -34.86 -48.25 10.32
CA PRO A 288 -35.84 -49.15 10.90
C PRO A 288 -36.34 -50.15 9.84
N PRO A 289 -36.65 -51.40 10.22
CA PRO A 289 -37.12 -52.41 9.28
C PRO A 289 -38.40 -51.94 8.58
N ASP A 290 -38.46 -52.19 7.27
CA ASP A 290 -39.61 -51.85 6.45
C ASP A 290 -40.83 -52.68 6.91
N PRO A 291 -41.93 -52.04 7.36
CA PRO A 291 -43.11 -52.74 7.83
C PRO A 291 -43.81 -53.57 6.74
N ASP A 292 -43.52 -53.30 5.46
CA ASP A 292 -44.09 -54.03 4.32
C ASP A 292 -43.20 -55.19 3.85
N GLN A 293 -42.08 -55.48 4.53
CA GLN A 293 -41.23 -56.61 4.20
C GLN A 293 -41.80 -57.91 4.79
N PRO A 294 -42.27 -58.88 3.96
CA PRO A 294 -42.82 -60.12 4.48
C PRO A 294 -41.73 -60.95 5.18
N PRO A 295 -42.08 -61.67 6.26
CA PRO A 295 -41.11 -62.45 7.03
C PRO A 295 -40.48 -63.53 6.15
N PRO A 296 -39.19 -63.83 6.32
CA PRO A 296 -38.54 -64.89 5.56
C PRO A 296 -39.17 -66.25 5.90
N PHE A 297 -39.49 -67.03 4.85
CA PHE A 297 -39.96 -68.41 4.96
C PHE A 297 -38.84 -69.34 5.43
#